data_AF-A0A385BJF6-F1
#
_entry.id   AF-A0A385BJF6-F1
#
_cell.length_a   1.000
_cell.length_b   1.000
_cell.length_c   1.000
_cell.angle_alpha   90.00
_cell.angle_beta   90.00
_cell.angle_gamma   90.00
#
_symmetry.space_group_name_H-M   'P 1'
#
loop_
_entity.id
_entity.type
_entity.pdbx_description
1 polymer ?
#
loop_
_entity_poly.entity_id
_entity_poly.type
_entity_poly.pdbx_seq_one_letter_code
_entity_poly.pdbx_strand_id
1 'polypeptide(L)'
;MTNLNKLTTLYNVQSHKEQEVLQDLIENHLPKEYTALVIEKLQENNQKVSSSMVRNVKCGTNKNIAVFNAIIEVAKEHKMISQQLKKNLQKAE
;
A
#
# COMPACT_ATOMS: atom_id res chain seq x y z
N MET A 1 9.64 -9.98 0.27
CA MET A 1 10.44 -8.78 0.58
C MET A 1 10.07 -7.69 -0.41
N THR A 2 9.68 -6.52 0.06
CA THR A 2 9.46 -5.32 -0.78
C THR A 2 10.82 -4.70 -1.11
N ASN A 3 11.07 -4.32 -2.35
CA ASN A 3 12.26 -3.53 -2.68
C ASN A 3 11.85 -2.04 -2.82
N LEU A 4 11.74 -1.36 -1.68
CA LEU A 4 11.28 0.03 -1.60
C LEU A 4 12.13 0.99 -2.42
N ASN A 5 13.45 0.79 -2.46
CA ASN A 5 14.36 1.59 -3.29
C ASN A 5 14.05 1.45 -4.78
N LYS A 6 13.68 0.25 -5.25
CA LYS A 6 13.22 0.07 -6.64
C LYS A 6 11.91 0.81 -6.87
N LEU A 7 11.03 0.81 -5.88
CA LEU A 7 9.70 1.41 -5.97
C LEU A 7 9.76 2.94 -6.02
N THR A 8 10.51 3.56 -5.11
CA THR A 8 10.75 5.00 -5.07
C THR A 8 11.42 5.48 -6.36
N THR A 9 12.39 4.71 -6.88
CA THR A 9 13.02 4.96 -8.18
C THR A 9 12.02 4.85 -9.33
N LEU A 10 11.22 3.78 -9.37
CA LEU A 10 10.27 3.48 -10.46
C LEU A 10 9.18 4.56 -10.62
N TYR A 11 8.75 5.12 -9.49
CA TYR A 11 7.74 6.17 -9.42
C TYR A 11 8.34 7.59 -9.27
N ASN A 12 9.67 7.73 -9.34
CA ASN A 12 10.41 8.99 -9.24
C ASN A 12 10.03 9.81 -7.98
N VAL A 13 9.93 9.14 -6.83
CA VAL A 13 9.65 9.79 -5.53
C VAL A 13 10.96 10.38 -5.01
N GLN A 14 11.15 11.69 -5.18
CA GLN A 14 12.42 12.38 -4.88
C GLN A 14 12.49 12.94 -3.47
N SER A 15 11.35 13.19 -2.82
CA SER A 15 11.31 13.76 -1.47
C SER A 15 11.59 12.70 -0.42
N HIS A 16 12.58 12.93 0.44
CA HIS A 16 12.90 12.05 1.58
C HIS A 16 11.67 11.79 2.46
N LYS A 17 10.88 12.83 2.73
CA LYS A 17 9.65 12.75 3.51
C LYS A 17 8.61 11.84 2.84
N GLU A 18 8.48 11.89 1.53
CA GLU A 18 7.55 11.03 0.78
C GLU A 18 8.02 9.58 0.79
N GLN A 19 9.34 9.35 0.70
CA GLN A 19 9.93 8.02 0.80
C GLN A 19 9.69 7.39 2.17
N GLU A 20 9.87 8.14 3.26
CA GLU A 20 9.59 7.68 4.63
C GLU A 20 8.11 7.32 4.83
N VAL A 21 7.21 8.18 4.34
CA VAL A 21 5.76 7.93 4.43
C VAL A 21 5.38 6.67 3.65
N LEU A 22 5.95 6.51 2.45
CA LEU A 22 5.72 5.33 1.61
C LEU A 22 6.23 4.05 2.29
N GLN A 23 7.41 4.14 2.91
CA GLN A 23 7.99 3.04 3.67
C GLN A 23 7.09 2.63 4.83
N ASP A 24 6.68 3.59 5.66
CA ASP A 24 5.78 3.32 6.78
C ASP A 24 4.47 2.67 6.34
N LEU A 25 3.86 3.17 5.26
CA LEU A 25 2.62 2.62 4.72
C LEU A 25 2.80 1.16 4.26
N ILE A 26 3.86 0.87 3.51
CA ILE A 26 4.06 -0.47 2.92
C ILE A 26 4.56 -1.50 3.94
N GLU A 27 5.37 -1.09 4.92
CA GLU A 27 5.98 -2.00 5.90
C GLU A 27 5.09 -2.22 7.12
N ASN A 28 4.47 -1.16 7.65
CA ASN A 28 3.76 -1.21 8.93
C ASN A 28 2.24 -1.27 8.79
N HIS A 29 1.70 -0.81 7.66
CA HIS A 29 0.26 -0.60 7.51
C HIS A 29 -0.37 -1.34 6.35
N LEU A 30 0.41 -2.03 5.52
CA LEU A 30 -0.13 -2.89 4.47
C LEU A 30 -0.46 -4.28 5.06
N PRO A 31 -1.74 -4.72 5.05
CA PRO A 31 -2.14 -6.01 5.62
C PRO A 31 -1.58 -7.19 4.82
N LYS A 32 -1.60 -8.40 5.40
CA LYS A 32 -1.10 -9.61 4.71
C LYS A 32 -1.95 -9.96 3.49
N GLU A 33 -3.25 -9.76 3.60
CA GLU A 33 -4.28 -10.00 2.60
C GLU A 33 -4.41 -8.87 1.56
N TYR A 34 -3.50 -7.89 1.56
CA TYR A 34 -3.55 -6.72 0.66
C TYR A 34 -3.75 -7.08 -0.82
N THR A 35 -3.25 -8.24 -1.27
CA THR A 35 -3.40 -8.65 -2.67
C THR A 35 -4.86 -8.85 -3.04
N ALA A 36 -5.67 -9.45 -2.16
CA ALA A 36 -7.10 -9.64 -2.39
C ALA A 36 -7.83 -8.31 -2.35
N LEU A 37 -7.56 -7.47 -1.33
CA LEU A 37 -8.18 -6.16 -1.17
C LEU A 37 -7.90 -5.22 -2.35
N VAL A 38 -6.67 -5.22 -2.87
CA VAL A 38 -6.29 -4.41 -4.04
C VAL A 38 -7.00 -4.91 -5.30
N ILE A 39 -7.14 -6.23 -5.49
CA ILE A 39 -7.86 -6.79 -6.64
C ILE A 39 -9.33 -6.40 -6.57
N GLU A 40 -9.97 -6.58 -5.42
CA GLU A 40 -11.37 -6.23 -5.18
C GLU A 40 -11.61 -4.74 -5.48
N LYS A 41 -10.80 -3.86 -4.90
CA LYS A 41 -10.88 -2.41 -5.12
C LYS A 41 -10.72 -1.98 -6.57
N LEU A 42 -9.85 -2.66 -7.33
CA LEU A 42 -9.68 -2.38 -8.76
C LEU A 42 -10.82 -2.97 -9.60
N GLN A 43 -11.39 -4.11 -9.19
CA GLN A 43 -12.54 -4.72 -9.84
C GLN A 43 -13.79 -3.84 -9.74
N GLU A 44 -14.01 -3.18 -8.60
CA GLU A 44 -15.08 -2.17 -8.44
C GLU A 44 -14.98 -1.04 -9.48
N ASN A 45 -13.75 -0.72 -9.93
CA ASN A 45 -13.47 0.27 -10.96
C ASN A 45 -13.38 -0.31 -12.38
N ASN A 46 -13.91 -1.52 -12.60
CA ASN A 46 -13.84 -2.28 -13.86
C ASN A 46 -12.40 -2.59 -14.34
N GLN A 47 -11.40 -2.54 -13.46
CA GLN A 47 -10.02 -2.86 -13.78
C GLN A 47 -9.69 -4.28 -13.32
N LYS A 48 -9.52 -5.20 -14.29
CA LYS A 48 -9.10 -6.58 -14.01
C LYS A 48 -7.58 -6.66 -13.90
N VAL A 49 -7.09 -7.04 -12.74
CA VAL A 49 -5.67 -7.28 -12.49
C VAL A 49 -5.44 -8.64 -11.82
N SER A 50 -4.29 -9.24 -12.08
CA SER A 50 -3.90 -10.51 -11.46
C SER A 50 -3.12 -10.28 -10.16
N SER A 51 -3.17 -11.26 -9.25
CA SER A 51 -2.38 -11.25 -8.02
C SER A 51 -0.88 -11.12 -8.27
N SER A 52 -0.38 -11.73 -9.35
CA SER A 52 1.00 -11.58 -9.80
C SER A 52 1.33 -10.13 -10.17
N MET A 53 0.43 -9.42 -10.86
CA MET A 53 0.63 -8.01 -11.20
C MET A 53 0.71 -7.15 -9.92
N VAL A 54 -0.19 -7.36 -8.96
CA VAL A 54 -0.19 -6.64 -7.68
C VAL A 54 1.12 -6.86 -6.91
N ARG A 55 1.61 -8.09 -6.84
CA ARG A 55 2.89 -8.42 -6.21
C ARG A 55 4.07 -7.79 -6.94
N ASN A 56 4.09 -7.84 -8.27
CA ASN A 56 5.16 -7.27 -9.07
C ASN A 56 5.24 -5.75 -8.91
N VAL A 57 4.10 -5.08 -8.87
CA VAL A 57 4.04 -3.64 -8.60
C VAL A 57 4.56 -3.32 -7.20
N LYS A 58 4.13 -4.05 -6.16
CA LYS A 58 4.68 -3.92 -4.79
C LYS A 58 6.19 -4.18 -4.73
N CYS A 59 6.72 -5.07 -5.56
CA CYS A 59 8.15 -5.37 -5.58
C CYS A 59 8.97 -4.36 -6.42
N GLY A 60 8.32 -3.40 -7.08
CA GLY A 60 8.97 -2.44 -7.96
C GLY A 60 9.51 -3.08 -9.24
N THR A 61 8.95 -4.22 -9.66
CA THR A 61 9.36 -4.93 -10.90
C THR A 61 8.45 -4.64 -12.09
N ASN A 62 7.29 -4.02 -11.86
CA ASN A 62 6.37 -3.59 -12.91
C ASN A 62 5.78 -2.22 -12.54
N LYS A 63 5.66 -1.32 -13.53
CA LYS A 63 5.04 -0.01 -13.36
C LYS A 63 3.58 -0.06 -13.77
N ASN A 64 2.70 -0.01 -12.77
CA ASN A 64 1.28 0.20 -12.98
C ASN A 64 0.77 1.19 -11.92
N ILE A 65 0.41 2.40 -12.34
CA ILE A 65 0.02 3.48 -11.43
C ILE A 65 -1.30 3.16 -10.72
N ALA A 66 -2.28 2.58 -11.42
CA ALA A 66 -3.56 2.23 -10.82
C ALA A 66 -3.40 1.21 -9.70
N VAL A 67 -2.62 0.15 -9.96
CA VAL A 67 -2.31 -0.87 -8.95
C VAL A 67 -1.52 -0.29 -7.78
N PHE A 68 -0.55 0.57 -8.06
CA PHE A 68 0.24 1.20 -7.00
C PHE A 68 -0.62 2.12 -6.12
N ASN A 69 -1.44 2.98 -6.71
CA ASN A 69 -2.37 3.82 -5.96
C ASN A 69 -3.31 3.00 -5.10
N ALA A 70 -3.88 1.91 -5.64
CA ALA A 70 -4.74 1.00 -4.87
C ALA A 70 -4.00 0.36 -3.68
N ILE A 71 -2.73 -0.05 -3.85
CA ILE A 71 -1.89 -0.56 -2.73
C ILE A 71 -1.75 0.51 -1.64
N ILE A 72 -1.49 1.76 -2.02
CA ILE A 72 -1.32 2.87 -1.08
C ILE A 72 -2.61 3.20 -0.35
N GLU A 73 -3.74 3.17 -1.03
CA GLU A 73 -5.04 3.41 -0.40
C GLU A 73 -5.38 2.33 0.63
N VAL A 74 -5.19 1.05 0.30
CA VAL A 74 -5.38 -0.05 1.26
C VAL A 74 -4.49 0.14 2.49
N ALA A 75 -3.21 0.49 2.30
CA ALA A 75 -2.32 0.78 3.43
C ALA A 75 -2.80 1.96 4.29
N LYS A 76 -3.32 3.03 3.67
CA LYS A 76 -3.85 4.20 4.38
C LYS A 76 -5.08 3.85 5.21
N GLU A 77 -6.01 3.07 4.65
CA GLU A 77 -7.21 2.60 5.35
C GLU A 77 -6.83 1.81 6.61
N HIS A 78 -5.90 0.87 6.49
CA HIS A 78 -5.41 0.08 7.63
C HIS A 78 -4.64 0.92 8.65
N LYS A 79 -3.88 1.94 8.22
CA LYS A 79 -3.26 2.91 9.13
C LYS A 79 -4.31 3.66 9.95
N MET A 80 -5.39 4.13 9.32
CA MET A 80 -6.47 4.82 10.01
C MET A 80 -7.17 3.91 11.03
N ILE A 81 -7.48 2.67 10.64
CA ILE A 81 -8.07 1.67 11.54
C ILE A 81 -7.16 1.42 12.75
N SER A 82 -5.86 1.21 12.52
CA SER A 82 -4.86 1.00 13.59
C SER A 82 -4.80 2.19 14.55
N GLN A 83 -4.80 3.42 14.03
CA GLN A 83 -4.81 4.63 14.86
C GLN A 83 -6.08 4.78 15.67
N GLN A 84 -7.24 4.47 15.09
CA GLN A 84 -8.53 4.55 15.78
C GLN A 84 -8.61 3.52 16.92
N LEU A 85 -8.13 2.30 16.68
CA LEU A 85 -8.02 1.26 17.70
C LEU A 85 -7.14 1.70 18.88
N LYS A 86 -5.95 2.25 18.60
CA LYS A 86 -5.05 2.78 19.63
C LYS A 86 -5.72 3.86 20.49
N LYS A 87 -6.42 4.81 19.86
CA LYS A 87 -7.14 5.88 20.57
C LYS A 87 -8.26 5.32 21.46
N ASN A 88 -9.00 4.33 20.98
CA ASN A 88 -10.10 3.74 21.74
C ASN A 88 -9.59 2.97 22.97
N LEU A 89 -8.47 2.25 22.83
CA LEU A 89 -7.84 1.53 23.94
C LEU A 89 -7.29 2.48 25.01
N GLN A 90 -6.66 3.59 24.62
CA GLN A 90 -6.16 4.61 25.55
C GLN A 90 -7.24 5.36 26.34
N LYS A 91 -8.49 5.35 25.87
CA LYS A 91 -9.63 5.95 26.57
C LYS A 91 -10.33 4.99 27.55
N ALA A 92 -9.98 3.70 27.49
CA ALA A 92 -10.53 2.67 28.34
C ALA A 92 -9.67 2.42 29.61
N GLU A 93 -8.51 3.07 29.70
CA GLU A 93 -7.65 3.19 30.90
C GLU A 93 -7.96 4.49 31.65
#